data_AF-X1PTL7-F1
#
_entry.id   AF-X1PTL7-F1
#
_cell.length_a   1.000
_cell.length_b   1.000
_cell.length_c   1.000
_cell.angle_alpha   90.00
_cell.angle_beta   90.00
_cell.angle_gamma   90.00
#
_symmetry.space_group_name_H-M   'P 1'
#
loop_
_entity.id
_entity.type
_entity.pdbx_description
1 polymer ?
#
loop_
_entity_poly.entity_id
_entity_poly.type
_entity_poly.pdbx_seq_one_letter_code
_entity_poly.pdbx_strand_id
1 'polypeptide(L)' 'MRLLVPTNWDEGLIAPLSKMEADIQIYGVLPTSMTGSGGRGPDIPQLTKEQAGKYIKLARSAGLTFDYLLNAPCMNNME' A
#
# COMPACT_ATOMS: atom_id res chain seq x y z
N MET A 1 -17.77 9.32 1.02
CA MET A 1 -17.52 7.86 0.91
C MET A 1 -16.03 7.63 1.12
N ARG A 2 -15.64 6.64 1.94
CA ARG A 2 -14.23 6.30 2.17
C ARG A 2 -13.84 5.06 1.37
N LEU A 3 -12.76 5.16 0.61
CA LEU A 3 -12.22 4.08 -0.22
C LEU A 3 -10.91 3.59 0.37
N LEU A 4 -10.83 2.29 0.64
CA LEU A 4 -9.59 1.62 1.03
C LEU A 4 -9.01 0.96 -0.22
N VAL A 5 -7.85 1.44 -0.68
CA VAL A 5 -7.24 1.02 -1.95
C VAL A 5 -5.93 0.29 -1.69
N PRO A 6 -5.80 -0.99 -2.08
CA PRO A 6 -4.52 -1.68 -1.98
C PRO A 6 -3.51 -1.08 -2.97
N THR A 7 -2.27 -0.86 -2.53
CA THR A 7 -1.20 -0.37 -3.41
C THR A 7 -0.51 -1.52 -4.15
N ASN A 8 -0.29 -1.32 -5.45
CA ASN A 8 0.64 -2.10 -6.27
C ASN A 8 2.02 -1.39 -6.40
N TRP A 9 2.22 -0.29 -5.68
CA TRP A 9 3.40 0.57 -5.68
C TRP A 9 3.64 1.37 -6.97
N ASP A 10 2.62 1.52 -7.82
CA ASP A 10 2.68 2.36 -9.02
C ASP A 10 2.43 3.85 -8.68
N GLU A 11 3.46 4.67 -8.79
CA GLU A 11 3.38 6.12 -8.56
C GLU A 11 2.42 6.81 -9.54
N GLY A 12 2.22 6.25 -10.74
CA GLY A 12 1.30 6.76 -11.76
C GLY A 12 -0.16 6.79 -11.31
N LEU A 13 -0.52 6.00 -10.30
CA LEU A 13 -1.87 5.96 -9.74
C LEU A 13 -2.12 7.04 -8.67
N ILE A 14 -1.09 7.68 -8.12
CA ILE A 14 -1.26 8.68 -7.04
C ILE A 14 -2.03 9.91 -7.55
N ALA A 15 -1.61 10.46 -8.69
CA ALA A 15 -2.23 11.65 -9.27
C ALA A 15 -3.72 11.46 -9.64
N PRO A 16 -4.14 10.37 -10.32
CA PRO A 16 -5.57 10.16 -10.58
C PRO A 16 -6.36 9.88 -9.30
N LEU A 17 -5.81 9.14 -8.33
CA LEU A 17 -6.49 8.89 -7.05
C LEU A 17 -6.72 10.19 -6.26
N SER A 18 -5.73 11.08 -6.21
CA SER A 18 -5.83 12.38 -5.54
C SER A 18 -6.95 13.29 -6.09
N LYS A 19 -7.34 13.09 -7.35
CA LYS A 19 -8.40 13.87 -8.02
C LYS A 19 -9.80 13.30 -7.83
N MET A 20 -9.93 12.10 -7.25
CA MET A 20 -11.24 11.51 -7.01
C MET A 20 -11.94 12.24 -5.86
N GLU A 21 -13.24 12.48 -6.02
CA GLU A 21 -14.09 13.09 -4.98
C GLU A 21 -14.48 12.06 -3.90
N ALA A 22 -13.47 11.43 -3.28
CA ALA A 22 -13.62 10.44 -2.23
C ALA A 22 -12.50 10.56 -1.18
N ASP A 23 -12.80 10.16 0.05
CA ASP A 23 -11.78 10.02 1.09
C ASP A 23 -10.99 8.74 0.82
N ILE A 24 -9.80 8.86 0.24
CA ILE A 24 -8.99 7.71 -0.18
C ILE A 24 -7.88 7.44 0.81
N GLN A 25 -7.85 6.19 1.27
CA GLN A 25 -6.75 5.64 2.02
C GLN A 25 -6.11 4.52 1.23
N ILE A 26 -4.81 4.69 0.96
CA ILE A 26 -3.99 3.64 0.38
C ILE A 26 -3.52 2.73 1.49
N TYR A 27 -3.45 1.43 1.24
CA TYR A 27 -2.82 0.49 2.17
C TYR A 27 -1.95 -0.54 1.46
N GLY A 28 -0.92 -1.03 2.13
CA GLY A 28 -0.10 -2.13 1.61
C GLY A 28 1.06 -2.50 2.52
N VAL A 29 1.84 -3.47 2.08
CA VAL A 29 2.98 -4.04 2.81
C VAL A 29 4.14 -4.23 1.85
N LEU A 30 5.38 -4.12 2.33
CA LEU A 30 6.55 -4.41 1.53
C LEU A 30 6.47 -5.84 0.97
N PRO A 31 6.79 -6.06 -0.30
CA PRO A 31 6.81 -7.40 -0.89
C PRO A 31 7.75 -8.36 -0.14
N THR A 32 8.82 -7.79 0.44
CA THR A 32 9.85 -8.49 1.23
C THR A 32 9.46 -8.69 2.70
N SER A 33 8.32 -8.20 3.18
CA SER A 33 7.86 -8.47 4.54
C SER A 33 7.59 -9.97 4.70
N MET A 34 8.08 -10.54 5.82
CA MET A 34 7.91 -11.95 6.15
C MET A 34 6.44 -12.34 6.39
N THR A 35 5.61 -11.36 6.71
CA THR A 35 4.18 -11.56 6.93
C THR A 35 3.42 -11.24 5.64
N GLY A 36 2.76 -12.27 5.09
CA GLY A 36 2.24 -12.25 3.74
C GLY A 36 1.22 -11.15 3.48
N SER A 37 1.40 -10.41 2.38
CA SER A 37 0.24 -9.91 1.64
C SER A 37 -0.37 -11.07 0.87
N GLY A 38 -1.68 -11.27 0.98
CA GLY A 38 -2.42 -12.23 0.15
C GLY A 38 -2.37 -11.95 -1.36
N GLY A 39 -1.58 -10.97 -1.81
CA GLY A 39 -1.44 -10.55 -3.19
C GLY A 39 0.00 -10.64 -3.71
N ARG A 40 0.83 -11.56 -3.20
CA ARG A 40 2.20 -11.76 -3.71
C ARG A 40 2.15 -12.45 -5.09
N GLY A 41 1.91 -11.66 -6.14
CA GLY A 41 2.21 -12.06 -7.51
C GLY A 41 3.73 -12.13 -7.75
N PRO A 42 4.23 -13.02 -8.62
CA PRO A 42 5.67 -13.15 -8.90
C PRO A 42 6.31 -11.90 -9.54
N ASP A 43 5.50 -10.96 -10.04
CA ASP A 43 5.94 -9.77 -10.79
C ASP A 43 6.05 -8.48 -9.95
N ILE A 44 5.89 -8.52 -8.63
CA ILE A 44 6.04 -7.29 -7.84
C ILE A 44 7.53 -6.90 -7.81
N PRO A 45 7.90 -5.70 -8.29
CA PRO A 45 9.28 -5.23 -8.25
C PRO A 45 9.85 -5.36 -6.84
N GLN A 46 11.14 -5.68 -6.72
CA GLN A 46 11.87 -5.71 -5.46
C GLN A 46 11.91 -4.29 -4.86
N LEU A 47 10.81 -3.89 -4.24
CA LEU A 47 10.63 -2.56 -3.69
C LEU A 47 11.41 -2.46 -2.38
N THR A 48 12.39 -1.55 -2.35
CA THR A 48 13.16 -1.28 -1.14
C THR A 48 12.36 -0.43 -0.15
N LYS A 49 12.76 -0.45 1.12
CA LYS A 49 12.22 0.44 2.16
C LYS A 49 12.32 1.92 1.76
N GLU A 50 13.39 2.29 1.07
CA GLU A 50 13.61 3.66 0.61
C GLU A 50 12.62 4.05 -0.49
N GLN A 51 12.37 3.16 -1.47
CA GLN A 51 11.38 3.38 -2.52
C GLN A 51 9.97 3.47 -1.93
N ALA A 52 9.61 2.56 -1.00
CA ALA A 52 8.34 2.63 -0.28
C ALA A 52 8.20 3.96 0.49
N GLY A 53 9.26 4.41 1.16
CA GLY A 53 9.26 5.69 1.86
C GLY A 53 9.04 6.89 0.92
N LYS A 54 9.64 6.87 -0.28
CA LYS A 54 9.41 7.90 -1.32
C LYS A 54 7.96 7.88 -1.80
N TYR A 55 7.43 6.70 -2.13
CA TYR A 55 6.05 6.50 -2.54
C TYR A 55 5.06 7.05 -1.50
N ILE A 56 5.24 6.70 -0.22
CA ILE A 56 4.34 7.13 0.86
C ILE A 56 4.39 8.65 1.04
N LYS A 57 5.57 9.27 0.94
CA LYS A 57 5.71 10.73 0.98
C LYS A 57 4.99 11.40 -0.19
N LEU A 58 5.12 10.83 -1.39
CA LEU A 58 4.45 11.34 -2.58
C LEU A 58 2.92 11.26 -2.42
N ALA A 59 2.39 10.11 -1.99
CA ALA A 59 0.97 9.94 -1.72
C ALA A 59 0.44 10.96 -0.69
N ARG A 60 1.16 11.15 0.42
CA ARG A 60 0.82 12.14 1.45
C ARG A 60 0.86 13.57 0.92
N SER A 61 1.85 13.92 0.10
CA SER A 61 1.95 15.24 -0.52
C SER A 61 0.79 15.53 -1.49
N ALA A 62 0.17 14.48 -2.04
CA ALA A 62 -1.01 14.56 -2.89
C ALA A 62 -2.34 14.53 -2.09
N GLY A 63 -2.28 14.64 -0.75
CA GLY A 63 -3.47 14.63 0.12
C GLY A 63 -4.04 13.25 0.42
N LEU A 64 -3.36 12.17 0.03
CA LEU A 64 -3.79 10.80 0.31
C LEU A 64 -3.24 10.30 1.64
N THR A 65 -4.01 9.44 2.32
CA THR A 65 -3.51 8.74 3.52
C THR A 65 -2.92 7.38 3.15
N PHE A 66 -1.99 6.89 3.97
CA PHE A 66 -1.34 5.60 3.76
C PHE A 66 -1.21 4.83 5.06
N ASP A 67 -1.75 3.61 5.07
CA ASP A 67 -1.60 2.64 6.15
C ASP A 67 -0.71 1.48 5.73
N TYR A 68 0.29 1.20 6.56
CA TYR A 68 1.16 0.05 6.36
C TYR A 68 0.53 -1.18 7.02
N LEU A 69 0.19 -2.19 6.21
CA LEU A 69 -0.34 -3.44 6.74
C LEU A 69 0.79 -4.25 7.37
N LEU A 70 0.78 -4.31 8.69
CA LEU A 70 1.52 -5.30 9.45
C LEU A 70 0.55 -6.41 9.85
N ASN A 71 0.18 -7.28 8.91
CA ASN A 71 -0.52 -8.50 9.30
C ASN A 71 0.47 -9.34 10.11
N ALA A 72 0.08 -9.86 11.27
CA ALA A 72 0.68 -11.10 11.74
C ALA A 72 0.38 -12.14 10.65
N PRO A 73 1.29 -13.08 10.34
CA PRO A 73 0.85 -14.24 9.56
C PRO A 73 -0.30 -14.83 10.37
N CYS A 74 -1.45 -15.13 9.73
CA CYS A 74 -2.59 -15.73 10.43
C CYS A 74 -2.01 -16.80 11.38
N MET A 75 -2.16 -16.62 12.70
CA MET A 75 -1.67 -17.57 13.71
C MET A 75 -2.55 -18.81 13.66
N ASN A 76 -2.60 -19.47 12.51
CA ASN A 76 -3.41 -20.63 12.22
C ASN A 76 -4.90 -20.46 12.61
N ASN A 77 -5.49 -19.30 12.28
CA ASN A 77 -6.91 -19.01 12.54
C ASN A 77 -7.26 -18.92 14.05
N MET A 78 -6.33 -18.45 14.89
CA MET A 78 -6.53 -18.20 16.33
C MET A 78 -6.79 -16.71 16.68
N GLU A 79 -7.24 -15.90 15.71
CA GLU A 79 -7.67 -14.52 15.97
C GLU A 79 -9.07 -14.47 16.61
#